data_AF-A0A367HXN1-F1
#
_entry.id   AF-A0A367HXN1-F1
#
_cell.length_a   1.000
_cell.length_b   1.000
_cell.length_c   1.000
_cell.angle_alpha   90.00
_cell.angle_beta   90.00
_cell.angle_gamma   90.00
#
_symmetry.space_group_name_H-M   'P 1'
#
loop_
_entity.id
_entity.type
_entity.pdbx_description
1 polymer ?
#
loop_
_entity_poly.entity_id
_entity_poly.type
_entity_poly.pdbx_seq_one_letter_code
_entity_poly.pdbx_strand_id
1 'polypeptide(L)'
;MTVELHVATALLHDLDTAGNPLPGREVARRPSPVNPTVTILRWEPADAPEGAALMDPIFQRTGVREVRVTEIRWYDRDGYFIAPSVPLAA
;
A
#
# COMPACT_ATOMS: atom_id res chain seq x y z
N MET A 1 -31.14 5.92 -6.69
CA MET A 1 -29.94 5.15 -7.06
C MET A 1 -29.11 5.03 -5.79
N THR A 2 -29.08 3.84 -5.20
CA THR A 2 -28.44 3.58 -3.91
C THR A 2 -27.02 3.08 -4.20
N VAL A 3 -26.01 3.89 -3.90
CA VAL A 3 -24.62 3.45 -3.96
C VAL A 3 -24.39 2.61 -2.72
N GLU A 4 -24.37 1.29 -2.86
CA GLU A 4 -23.91 0.42 -1.79
C GLU A 4 -22.43 0.70 -1.55
N LEU A 5 -22.15 1.35 -0.43
CA LEU A 5 -20.80 1.53 0.08
C LEU A 5 -20.32 0.17 0.61
N HIS A 6 -20.00 -0.76 -0.30
CA HIS A 6 -19.19 -1.93 0.02
C HIS A 6 -17.78 -1.42 0.34
N VAL A 7 -17.60 -0.92 1.56
CA VAL A 7 -16.29 -0.62 2.12
C VAL A 7 -15.47 -1.89 1.97
N ALA A 8 -14.22 -1.77 1.50
CA ALA A 8 -13.29 -2.87 1.28
C ALA A 8 -12.87 -3.59 2.58
N THR A 9 -13.74 -3.67 3.60
CA THR A 9 -13.52 -4.21 4.95
C THR A 9 -12.91 -5.60 4.95
N ALA A 10 -13.29 -6.45 3.99
CA ALA A 10 -12.71 -7.78 3.89
C ALA A 10 -11.18 -7.73 3.63
N LEU A 11 -10.70 -6.85 2.75
CA LEU A 11 -9.27 -6.77 2.41
C LEU A 11 -8.47 -6.12 3.54
N LEU A 12 -9.09 -5.19 4.24
CA LEU A 12 -8.52 -4.59 5.44
C LEU A 12 -8.37 -5.65 6.55
N HIS A 13 -9.35 -6.54 6.71
CA HIS A 13 -9.30 -7.62 7.70
C HIS A 13 -8.22 -8.67 7.39
N ASP A 14 -8.04 -9.02 6.11
CA ASP A 14 -6.99 -9.97 5.70
C ASP A 14 -5.59 -9.41 5.98
N LEU A 15 -5.37 -8.11 5.75
CA LEU A 15 -4.11 -7.43 6.08
C LEU A 15 -3.82 -7.43 7.58
N ASP A 16 -4.84 -7.17 8.41
CA ASP A 16 -4.67 -7.21 9.87
C ASP A 16 -4.30 -8.62 10.36
N THR A 17 -4.84 -9.66 9.71
CA THR A 17 -4.54 -11.06 10.03
C THR A 17 -3.12 -11.46 9.61
N ALA A 18 -2.60 -10.89 8.52
CA ALA A 18 -1.25 -11.16 8.04
C ALA A 18 -0.15 -10.60 8.96
N GLY A 19 -0.51 -9.73 9.92
CA GLY A 19 0.45 -9.01 10.75
C GLY A 19 1.14 -7.89 9.97
N ASN A 20 1.87 -7.01 10.68
CA ASN A 20 2.55 -5.88 10.05
C ASN A 20 3.69 -6.37 9.12
N PRO A 21 3.55 -6.27 7.78
CA PRO A 21 4.48 -6.90 6.86
C PRO A 21 5.74 -6.07 6.59
N LEU A 22 5.79 -4.80 7.05
CA LEU A 22 6.84 -3.86 6.71
C LEU A 22 7.40 -3.17 7.96
N PRO A 23 8.74 -2.97 8.05
CA PRO A 23 9.32 -2.20 9.14
C PRO A 23 8.83 -0.75 9.09
N GLY A 24 8.64 -0.15 10.26
CA GLY A 24 8.07 1.19 10.40
C GLY A 24 6.62 1.18 10.86
N ARG A 25 5.86 2.22 10.49
CA ARG A 25 4.55 2.49 11.04
C ARG A 25 3.52 2.82 9.96
N GLU A 26 2.35 2.18 10.05
CA GLU A 26 1.16 2.59 9.30
C GLU A 26 0.66 3.95 9.80
N VAL A 27 0.47 4.88 8.87
CA VAL A 27 -0.09 6.22 9.15
C VAL A 27 -1.52 6.34 8.62
N ALA A 28 -1.80 5.74 7.47
CA ALA A 28 -3.15 5.71 6.91
C ALA A 28 -3.34 4.49 6.03
N ARG A 29 -4.60 4.18 5.72
CA ARG A 29 -5.00 3.06 4.87
C ARG A 29 -6.17 3.47 4.02
N ARG A 30 -6.12 3.13 2.72
CA ARG A 30 -7.20 3.44 1.78
C ARG A 30 -7.38 2.34 0.73
N PRO A 31 -8.62 2.03 0.32
CA PRO A 31 -8.84 1.20 -0.85
C PRO A 31 -8.40 1.93 -2.12
N SER A 32 -8.05 1.18 -3.17
CA SER A 32 -7.86 1.76 -4.50
C SER A 32 -9.20 2.28 -5.05
N PRO A 33 -9.21 3.46 -5.70
CA PRO A 33 -10.43 4.01 -6.30
C PRO A 33 -10.89 3.24 -7.55
N VAL A 34 -10.04 2.40 -8.13
CA VAL A 34 -10.28 1.74 -9.44
C VAL A 34 -10.21 0.22 -9.39
N ASN A 35 -9.66 -0.37 -8.33
CA ASN A 35 -9.58 -1.83 -8.19
C ASN A 35 -9.93 -2.25 -6.75
N PRO A 36 -11.09 -2.90 -6.51
CA PRO A 36 -11.52 -3.28 -5.17
C PRO A 36 -10.66 -4.38 -4.52
N THR A 37 -9.80 -5.03 -5.29
CA THR A 37 -8.83 -6.01 -4.77
C THR A 37 -7.53 -5.38 -4.30
N VAL A 38 -7.40 -4.04 -4.40
CA VAL A 38 -6.18 -3.31 -4.04
C VAL A 38 -6.41 -2.41 -2.83
N THR A 39 -5.50 -2.51 -1.86
CA THR A 39 -5.37 -1.61 -0.71
C THR A 39 -4.03 -0.91 -0.77
N ILE A 40 -4.04 0.40 -0.52
CA ILE A 40 -2.85 1.23 -0.45
C ILE A 40 -2.69 1.67 1.00
N LEU A 41 -1.55 1.35 1.61
CA LEU A 41 -1.20 1.89 2.93
C LEU A 41 -0.36 3.14 2.72
N ARG A 42 -0.41 4.07 3.67
CA ARG A 42 0.57 5.14 3.83
C ARG A 42 1.41 4.80 5.04
N TRP A 43 2.72 4.83 4.85
CA TRP A 43 3.67 4.26 5.77
C TRP A 43 4.83 5.21 6.05
N GLU A 44 5.18 5.33 7.33
CA GLU A 44 6.44 5.91 7.81
C GLU A 44 7.47 4.76 7.88
N PRO A 45 8.40 4.65 6.91
CA PRO A 45 9.43 3.60 6.91
C PRO A 45 10.41 3.79 8.08
N ALA A 46 10.87 2.69 8.68
CA ALA A 46 11.94 2.77 9.69
C ALA A 46 13.31 3.10 9.06
N ASP A 47 13.52 2.63 7.83
CA ASP A 47 14.74 2.85 7.06
C ASP A 47 14.35 3.26 5.63
N ALA A 48 14.38 4.57 5.38
CA ALA A 48 14.00 5.15 4.10
C ALA A 48 15.23 5.33 3.21
N PRO A 49 15.13 5.06 1.89
CA PRO A 49 16.15 5.49 0.94
C PRO A 49 16.44 7.00 1.06
N GLU A 50 17.65 7.41 0.66
CA GLU A 50 18.03 8.81 0.70
C GLU A 50 17.03 9.68 -0.08
N GLY A 51 16.59 10.77 0.54
CA GLY A 51 15.56 11.66 0.00
C GLY A 51 14.11 11.21 0.23
N ALA A 52 13.87 9.95 0.58
CA ALA A 52 12.53 9.46 0.90
C ALA A 52 12.19 9.64 2.39
N ALA A 53 10.91 9.84 2.67
CA ALA A 53 10.37 10.00 4.02
C ALA A 53 9.06 9.24 4.25
N LEU A 54 8.31 8.98 3.18
CA LEU A 54 7.06 8.22 3.22
C LEU A 54 7.08 7.16 2.13
N MET A 55 6.35 6.08 2.33
CA MET A 55 6.05 5.12 1.27
C MET A 55 4.57 4.74 1.25
N ASP A 56 4.06 4.50 0.04
CA ASP A 56 2.76 3.88 -0.17
C ASP A 56 2.97 2.45 -0.72
N PRO A 57 3.02 1.41 0.14
CA PRO A 57 2.98 0.03 -0.32
C PRO A 57 1.58 -0.33 -0.82
N ILE A 58 1.53 -0.95 -1.99
CA ILE A 58 0.31 -1.32 -2.70
C ILE A 58 0.13 -2.82 -2.59
N PHE A 59 -0.93 -3.22 -1.91
CA PHE A 59 -1.29 -4.61 -1.68
C PHE A 59 -2.43 -5.01 -2.60
N GLN A 60 -2.30 -6.17 -3.24
CA GLN A 60 -3.36 -6.78 -4.03
C GLN A 60 -3.74 -8.14 -3.46
N ARG A 61 -5.04 -8.38 -3.34
CA ARG A 61 -5.59 -9.70 -3.07
C ARG A 61 -5.58 -10.54 -4.34
N THR A 62 -4.88 -11.67 -4.31
CA THR A 62 -4.78 -12.63 -5.44
C THR A 62 -5.62 -13.89 -5.24
N GLY A 63 -6.13 -14.13 -4.03
CA GLY A 63 -6.97 -15.27 -3.69
C GLY A 63 -7.84 -15.01 -2.45
N VAL A 64 -8.51 -16.02 -1.91
CA VAL A 64 -9.45 -15.84 -0.78
C VAL A 64 -8.77 -15.28 0.48
N ARG A 65 -7.49 -15.60 0.69
CA ARG A 65 -6.67 -15.10 1.82
C ARG A 65 -5.24 -14.72 1.42
N GLU A 66 -4.99 -14.63 0.11
CA GLU A 66 -3.65 -14.33 -0.40
C GLU A 66 -3.55 -12.84 -0.72
N VAL A 67 -2.62 -12.16 -0.06
CA VAL A 67 -2.33 -10.74 -0.26
C VAL A 67 -0.85 -10.61 -0.61
N ARG A 68 -0.53 -9.86 -1.66
CA ARG A 68 0.83 -9.60 -2.14
C ARG A 68 1.09 -8.11 -2.26
N VAL A 69 2.32 -7.68 -1.98
CA VAL A 69 2.79 -6.34 -2.35
C VAL A 69 3.11 -6.34 -3.83
N THR A 70 2.46 -5.46 -4.60
CA THR A 70 2.67 -5.35 -6.06
C THR A 70 3.62 -4.21 -6.41
N GLU A 71 3.65 -3.16 -5.59
CA GLU A 71 4.44 -1.95 -5.82
C GLU A 71 4.70 -1.25 -4.48
N ILE A 72 5.84 -0.58 -4.35
CA ILE A 72 6.11 0.35 -3.26
C ILE A 72 6.45 1.70 -3.89
N ARG A 73 5.64 2.72 -3.61
CA ARG A 73 5.86 4.09 -4.07
C ARG A 73 6.56 4.86 -2.97
N TRP A 74 7.64 5.56 -3.29
CA TRP A 74 8.37 6.38 -2.34
C TRP A 74 8.04 7.85 -2.55
N TYR A 75 8.06 8.62 -1.46
CA TYR A 75 7.81 10.05 -1.47
C TYR A 75 8.82 10.75 -0.57
N ASP A 76 9.23 11.95 -0.95
CA ASP A 76 10.02 12.83 -0.07
C ASP A 76 9.15 13.43 1.06
N ARG A 77 9.75 14.30 1.87
CA ARG A 77 9.07 14.95 3.00
C ARG A 77 7.96 15.90 2.56
N ASP A 78 8.05 16.45 1.36
CA ASP A 78 7.08 17.39 0.81
C ASP A 78 5.95 16.65 0.06
N GLY A 79 6.06 15.33 -0.05
CA GLY A 79 5.07 14.45 -0.68
C GLY A 79 5.25 14.29 -2.19
N TYR A 80 6.39 14.69 -2.74
CA TYR A 80 6.70 14.44 -4.15
C TYR A 80 7.09 12.98 -4.36
N PHE A 81 6.52 12.38 -5.40
CA PHE A 81 6.82 11.00 -5.77
C PHE A 81 8.26 10.86 -6.24
N ILE A 82 8.98 9.92 -5.63
CA ILE A 82 10.33 9.52 -6.01
C ILE A 82 10.18 8.28 -6.88
N ALA A 83 10.33 8.47 -8.19
CA ALA A 83 10.32 7.36 -9.13
C ALA A 83 11.51 6.43 -8.85
N PRO A 84 11.31 5.10 -8.83
CA PRO A 84 12.42 4.17 -8.71
C PRO A 84 13.37 4.36 -9.88
N SER A 85 14.61 4.75 -9.59
CA SER A 85 15.66 4.94 -10.59
C SER A 85 16.39 3.63 -10.91
N VAL A 86 15.67 2.54 -11.22
CA VAL A 86 16.20 1.34 -11.90
C VAL A 86 15.06 0.61 -12.65
N PRO A 87 15.23 0.22 -13.93
CA PRO A 87 14.29 -0.68 -14.59
C PRO A 87 14.32 -2.06 -13.92
N LEU A 88 13.16 -2.63 -13.61
CA LEU A 88 13.06 -4.06 -13.33
C LEU A 88 13.51 -4.81 -14.59
N ALA A 89 14.68 -5.43 -14.55
CA ALA A 89 15.14 -6.29 -15.63
C ALA A 89 14.10 -7.40 -15.87
N ALA A 90 13.78 -7.61 -17.15
CA ALA A 90 12.76 -8.53 -17.67
C ALA A 90 13.07 -10.00 -17.39
#